data_AF-A0A1Q8T650-F1
#
_entry.id   AF-A0A1Q8T650-F1
#
_cell.length_a   1.000
_cell.length_b   1.000
_cell.length_c   1.000
_cell.angle_alpha   90.00
_cell.angle_beta   90.00
_cell.angle_gamma   90.00
#
_symmetry.space_group_name_H-M   'P 1'
#
loop_
_entity.id
_entity.type
_entity.pdbx_description
1 polymer ?
#
loop_
_entity_poly.entity_id
_entity_poly.type
_entity_poly.pdbx_seq_one_letter_code
_entity_poly.pdbx_strand_id
1 'polypeptide(L)'
;MKVSALTLLILHVNNLIDSGKYAEISIDDIHQAIEGRRVLRFLKERAGADIDLSIHLESNAYGDFESYYESQLESIYGGYAGQERRKWGIENSGLCLVLAWTNEIIQQGQGLEW
;
A
#
# COMPACT_ATOMS: atom_id res chain seq x y z
N MET A 1 12.95 -4.87 8.00
CA MET A 1 11.50 -4.62 8.09
C MET A 1 10.76 -5.93 8.32
N LYS A 2 9.92 -6.03 9.36
CA LYS A 2 9.19 -7.27 9.63
C LYS A 2 8.15 -7.54 8.55
N VAL A 3 8.15 -8.75 7.99
CA VAL A 3 7.14 -9.14 6.99
C VAL A 3 5.71 -9.02 7.53
N SER A 4 5.54 -9.22 8.84
CA SER A 4 4.24 -9.09 9.52
C SER A 4 3.64 -7.69 9.48
N ALA A 5 4.45 -6.64 9.29
CA ALA A 5 3.96 -5.28 9.11
C ALA A 5 3.22 -5.12 7.77
N LEU A 6 3.78 -5.70 6.70
CA LEU A 6 3.21 -5.68 5.35
C LEU A 6 1.99 -6.58 5.25
N THR A 7 2.03 -7.78 5.85
CA THR A 7 0.87 -8.67 5.85
C THR A 7 -0.29 -8.09 6.66
N LEU A 8 -0.02 -7.39 7.77
CA LEU A 8 -1.06 -6.66 8.50
C LEU A 8 -1.67 -5.53 7.65
N LEU A 9 -0.85 -4.77 6.91
CA LEU A 9 -1.34 -3.75 5.97
C LEU A 9 -2.25 -4.36 4.90
N ILE A 10 -1.89 -5.52 4.35
CA ILE A 10 -2.74 -6.26 3.38
C ILE A 10 -4.10 -6.59 4.00
N LEU A 11 -4.15 -7.05 5.26
CA LEU A 11 -5.41 -7.35 5.93
C LEU A 11 -6.30 -6.10 6.08
N HIS A 12 -5.71 -4.95 6.41
CA HIS A 12 -6.43 -3.69 6.48
C HIS A 12 -6.97 -3.26 5.11
N VAL A 13 -6.16 -3.32 4.06
CA VAL A 13 -6.60 -2.95 2.69
C VAL A 13 -7.65 -3.92 2.17
N ASN A 14 -7.52 -5.22 2.45
CA ASN A 14 -8.51 -6.24 2.08
C ASN A 14 -9.88 -5.97 2.71
N ASN A 15 -9.91 -5.52 3.97
CA ASN A 15 -11.16 -5.09 4.62
C ASN A 15 -11.79 -3.87 3.90
N LEU A 16 -10.98 -2.88 3.49
CA LEU A 16 -11.49 -1.74 2.74
C LEU A 16 -12.09 -2.17 1.39
N ILE A 17 -11.44 -3.12 0.70
CA ILE A 17 -11.94 -3.69 -0.56
C ILE A 17 -13.29 -4.40 -0.34
N ASP A 18 -13.36 -5.29 0.66
CA ASP A 18 -14.57 -6.06 0.98
C ASP A 18 -15.76 -5.16 1.33
N SER A 19 -15.50 -4.04 2.01
CA SER A 19 -16.55 -3.08 2.37
C SER A 19 -17.25 -2.45 1.16
N GLY A 20 -16.58 -2.36 0.01
CA GLY A 20 -17.07 -1.66 -1.19
C GLY A 20 -17.23 -0.14 -1.06
N LYS A 21 -17.04 0.44 0.13
CA LYS A 21 -17.29 1.87 0.41
C LYS A 21 -16.31 2.82 -0.27
N TYR A 22 -15.14 2.32 -0.63
CA TYR A 22 -13.98 3.08 -1.10
C TYR A 22 -13.59 2.69 -2.53
N ALA A 23 -14.54 2.13 -3.29
CA ALA A 23 -14.31 1.67 -4.66
C ALA A 23 -13.99 2.83 -5.64
N GLU A 24 -14.24 4.07 -5.24
CA GLU A 24 -13.90 5.27 -6.02
C GLU A 24 -12.42 5.65 -5.96
N ILE A 25 -11.63 5.07 -5.03
CA ILE A 25 -10.18 5.28 -5.01
C ILE A 25 -9.57 4.66 -6.26
N SER A 26 -9.10 5.52 -7.17
CA SER A 26 -8.58 5.14 -8.47
C SER A 26 -7.10 4.76 -8.41
N ILE A 27 -6.60 4.17 -9.51
CA ILE A 27 -5.16 3.94 -9.70
C ILE A 27 -4.39 5.27 -9.70
N ASP A 28 -4.94 6.30 -10.35
CA ASP A 28 -4.31 7.63 -10.42
C ASP A 28 -4.20 8.30 -9.05
N ASP A 29 -5.19 8.12 -8.17
CA ASP A 29 -5.11 8.61 -6.79
C ASP A 29 -3.93 7.98 -6.03
N ILE A 30 -3.71 6.66 -6.24
CA ILE A 30 -2.57 5.96 -5.64
C ILE A 30 -1.25 6.42 -6.25
N HIS A 31 -1.19 6.65 -7.56
CA HIS A 31 0.00 7.21 -8.21
C HIS A 31 0.37 8.59 -7.61
N GLN A 32 -0.60 9.49 -7.48
CA GLN A 32 -0.37 10.80 -6.86
C GLN A 32 0.07 10.67 -5.40
N ALA A 33 -0.48 9.70 -4.66
CA ALA A 33 -0.08 9.46 -3.28
C ALA A 33 1.35 8.90 -3.17
N ILE A 34 1.80 8.09 -4.12
CA ILE A 34 3.19 7.60 -4.22
C ILE A 34 4.13 8.75 -4.55
N GLU A 35 3.81 9.57 -5.55
CA GLU A 35 4.60 10.77 -5.89
C GLU A 35 4.74 11.73 -4.70
N GLY A 36 3.69 11.82 -3.88
CA GLY A 36 3.67 12.60 -2.64
C GLY A 36 4.27 11.90 -1.42
N ARG A 37 4.79 10.67 -1.55
CA ARG A 37 5.29 9.81 -0.46
C ARG A 37 4.36 9.73 0.74
N ARG A 38 3.08 9.52 0.49
CA ARG A 38 2.02 9.66 1.51
C ARG A 38 0.89 8.65 1.34
N VAL A 39 1.15 7.45 0.80
CA VAL A 39 0.10 6.46 0.50
C VAL A 39 -0.67 6.06 1.76
N LEU A 40 0.02 5.75 2.85
CA LEU A 40 -0.64 5.35 4.09
C LEU A 40 -1.46 6.50 4.70
N ARG A 41 -0.94 7.73 4.64
CA ARG A 41 -1.65 8.93 5.11
C ARG A 41 -2.88 9.22 4.26
N PHE A 42 -2.75 9.11 2.94
CA PHE A 42 -3.87 9.22 2.01
C PHE A 42 -4.97 8.20 2.32
N LEU A 43 -4.62 6.92 2.54
CA LEU A 43 -5.58 5.89 2.92
C LEU A 43 -6.26 6.21 4.26
N LYS A 44 -5.50 6.65 5.26
CA LYS A 44 -6.06 7.07 6.56
C LYS A 44 -7.01 8.26 6.43
N GLU A 45 -6.68 9.25 5.60
CA GLU A 45 -7.54 10.42 5.34
C GLU A 45 -8.82 10.06 4.60
N ARG A 46 -8.76 9.14 3.63
CA ARG A 46 -9.92 8.73 2.83
C ARG A 46 -10.84 7.75 3.57
N ALA A 47 -10.26 6.78 4.28
CA ALA A 47 -11.03 5.76 4.99
C ALA A 47 -11.38 6.14 6.44
N GLY A 48 -10.69 7.12 7.03
CA GLY A 48 -10.98 7.60 8.38
C GLY A 48 -10.93 6.46 9.41
N ALA A 49 -12.02 6.24 10.13
CA ALA A 49 -12.11 5.22 11.17
C ALA A 49 -12.22 3.78 10.64
N ASP A 50 -12.46 3.58 9.34
CA ASP A 50 -12.59 2.25 8.75
C ASP A 50 -11.21 1.58 8.51
N ILE A 51 -10.09 2.30 8.77
CA ILE A 51 -8.73 1.75 8.76
C ILE A 51 -7.92 2.24 9.98
N ASP A 52 -7.27 1.31 10.68
CA ASP A 52 -6.33 1.64 11.76
C ASP A 52 -4.89 1.40 11.29
N LEU A 53 -4.18 2.50 11.00
CA LEU A 53 -2.77 2.51 10.62
C LEU A 53 -1.86 3.02 11.74
N SER A 54 -2.35 3.12 12.98
CA SER A 54 -1.56 3.63 14.11
C SER A 54 -0.30 2.80 14.36
N ILE A 55 -0.38 1.47 14.22
CA ILE A 55 0.77 0.58 14.37
C ILE A 55 1.83 0.77 13.27
N HIS A 56 1.45 1.29 12.10
CA HIS A 56 2.37 1.58 10.99
C HIS A 56 2.93 3.00 11.02
N LEU A 57 2.13 3.98 11.44
CA LEU A 57 2.46 5.42 11.32
C LEU A 57 2.93 6.06 12.63
N GLU A 58 2.52 5.53 13.77
CA GLU A 58 2.69 6.20 15.07
C GLU A 58 3.45 5.34 16.08
N SER A 59 3.58 4.04 15.82
CA SER A 59 4.27 3.08 16.68
C SER A 59 5.69 2.80 16.21
N ASN A 60 6.58 2.44 17.15
CA ASN A 60 7.93 1.97 16.86
C ASN A 60 8.01 0.44 16.65
N ALA A 61 6.88 -0.28 16.65
CA ALA A 61 6.85 -1.74 16.56
C ALA A 61 7.53 -2.31 15.30
N TYR A 62 7.54 -1.51 14.22
CA TYR A 62 8.11 -1.86 12.91
C TYR A 62 9.25 -0.94 12.47
N GLY A 63 9.82 -0.14 13.40
CA GLY A 63 10.79 0.89 13.05
C GLY A 63 10.16 1.96 12.16
N ASP A 64 10.92 2.48 11.21
CA ASP A 64 10.41 3.47 10.24
C ASP A 64 9.70 2.78 9.07
N PHE A 65 8.48 2.29 9.32
CA PHE A 65 7.68 1.57 8.33
C PHE A 65 7.29 2.45 7.15
N GLU A 66 6.87 3.69 7.40
CA GLU A 66 6.42 4.61 6.37
C GLU A 66 7.54 4.87 5.37
N SER A 67 8.73 5.28 5.81
CA SER A 67 9.85 5.55 4.89
C SER A 67 10.26 4.33 4.09
N TYR A 68 10.27 3.14 4.73
CA TYR A 68 10.55 1.88 4.04
C TYR A 68 9.52 1.60 2.95
N TYR A 69 8.23 1.66 3.31
CA TYR A 69 7.13 1.30 2.42
C TYR A 69 7.04 2.26 1.22
N GLU A 70 7.14 3.57 1.46
CA GLU A 70 7.13 4.58 0.39
C GLU A 70 8.30 4.37 -0.58
N SER A 71 9.50 4.07 -0.09
CA SER A 71 10.67 3.81 -0.94
C SER A 71 10.52 2.56 -1.81
N GLN A 72 9.85 1.53 -1.29
CA GLN A 72 9.55 0.32 -2.05
C GLN A 72 8.49 0.58 -3.12
N LEU A 73 7.43 1.34 -2.79
CA LEU A 73 6.41 1.72 -3.76
C LEU A 73 6.97 2.59 -4.88
N GLU A 74 7.84 3.57 -4.58
CA GLU A 74 8.52 4.38 -5.61
C GLU A 74 9.36 3.52 -6.56
N SER A 75 10.06 2.50 -6.04
CA SER A 75 10.84 1.57 -6.86
C SER A 75 9.95 0.79 -7.85
N ILE A 76 8.83 0.25 -7.36
CA ILE A 76 7.84 -0.45 -8.20
C ILE A 76 7.23 0.52 -9.21
N TYR A 77 6.79 1.70 -8.75
CA TYR A 77 6.18 2.73 -9.58
C TYR A 77 7.12 3.17 -10.71
N GLY A 78 8.39 3.47 -10.41
CA GLY A 78 9.38 3.88 -11.41
C GLY A 78 9.68 2.81 -12.46
N GLY A 79 9.52 1.53 -12.13
CA GLY A 79 9.71 0.42 -13.07
C GLY A 79 8.46 0.04 -13.88
N TYR A 80 7.26 0.28 -13.33
CA TYR A 80 6.05 -0.38 -13.79
C TYR A 80 4.79 0.48 -13.90
N ALA A 81 4.85 1.79 -13.61
CA ALA A 81 3.73 2.68 -13.85
C ALA A 81 3.20 2.56 -15.29
N GLY A 82 1.88 2.45 -15.45
CA GLY A 82 1.18 2.20 -16.70
C GLY A 82 1.19 0.73 -17.15
N GLN A 83 1.73 -0.19 -16.35
CA GLN A 83 1.76 -1.63 -16.63
C GLN A 83 0.97 -2.45 -15.61
N GLU A 84 0.13 -1.81 -14.79
CA GLU A 84 -0.62 -2.40 -13.67
C GLU A 84 -1.45 -3.59 -14.16
N ARG A 85 -2.18 -3.38 -15.26
CA ARG A 85 -2.95 -4.42 -15.97
C ARG A 85 -2.07 -5.61 -16.36
N ARG A 86 -0.95 -5.34 -17.02
CA ARG A 86 -0.10 -6.37 -17.64
C ARG A 86 0.60 -7.22 -16.58
N LYS A 87 0.96 -6.61 -15.45
CA LYS A 87 1.80 -7.22 -14.41
C LYS A 87 0.99 -7.84 -13.28
N TRP A 88 -0.08 -7.17 -12.84
CA TRP A 88 -0.88 -7.60 -11.69
C TRP A 88 -2.37 -7.77 -12.01
N GLY A 89 -2.79 -7.53 -13.26
CA GLY A 89 -4.21 -7.64 -13.64
C GLY A 89 -5.11 -6.57 -13.03
N ILE A 90 -4.53 -5.46 -12.52
CA ILE A 90 -5.27 -4.38 -11.85
C ILE A 90 -5.52 -3.24 -12.83
N GLU A 91 -6.79 -2.87 -12.99
CA GLU A 91 -7.23 -1.83 -13.93
C GLU A 91 -8.19 -0.80 -13.33
N ASN A 92 -8.90 -1.16 -12.27
CA ASN A 92 -10.09 -0.39 -11.84
C ASN A 92 -10.00 0.15 -10.41
N SER A 93 -9.22 -0.49 -9.53
CA SER A 93 -9.24 -0.20 -8.09
C SER A 93 -7.84 0.13 -7.59
N GLY A 94 -7.68 1.34 -7.06
CA GLY A 94 -6.46 1.75 -6.37
C GLY A 94 -6.19 0.92 -5.12
N LEU A 95 -7.23 0.50 -4.40
CA LEU A 95 -7.06 -0.40 -3.25
C LEU A 95 -6.50 -1.78 -3.66
N CYS A 96 -6.99 -2.35 -4.76
CA CYS A 96 -6.41 -3.58 -5.30
C CYS A 96 -4.95 -3.38 -5.75
N LEU A 97 -4.60 -2.19 -6.25
CA LEU A 97 -3.22 -1.86 -6.60
C LEU A 97 -2.32 -1.84 -5.37
N VAL A 98 -2.74 -1.16 -4.29
CA VAL A 98 -2.01 -1.13 -3.01
C VAL A 98 -1.80 -2.55 -2.48
N LEU A 99 -2.85 -3.39 -2.50
CA LEU A 99 -2.74 -4.79 -2.07
C LEU A 99 -1.75 -5.57 -2.94
N ALA A 100 -1.85 -5.45 -4.27
CA ALA A 100 -0.96 -6.13 -5.20
C ALA A 100 0.51 -5.71 -5.02
N TRP A 101 0.77 -4.41 -4.89
CA TRP A 101 2.13 -3.89 -4.72
C TRP A 101 2.68 -4.16 -3.32
N THR A 102 1.85 -4.22 -2.28
CA THR A 102 2.31 -4.70 -0.96
C THR A 102 2.77 -6.17 -1.03
N ASN A 103 2.04 -7.01 -1.76
CA ASN A 103 2.47 -8.40 -2.03
C ASN A 103 3.75 -8.45 -2.87
N GLU A 104 3.90 -7.59 -3.88
CA GLU A 104 5.12 -7.49 -4.68
C GLU A 104 6.34 -7.13 -3.81
N ILE A 105 6.19 -6.22 -2.82
CA ILE A 105 7.25 -5.90 -1.85
C ILE A 105 7.65 -7.15 -1.07
N ILE A 106 6.67 -7.92 -0.57
CA ILE A 106 6.94 -9.19 0.12
C ILE A 106 7.67 -10.17 -0.80
N GLN A 107 7.25 -10.29 -2.06
CA GLN A 107 7.83 -11.18 -3.05
C GLN A 107 9.29 -10.81 -3.40
N GLN A 108 9.58 -9.51 -3.52
CA GLN A 108 10.95 -9.03 -3.79
C GLN A 108 11.88 -9.24 -2.59
N GLY A 109 11.34 -9.24 -1.37
CA GLY A 109 12.06 -9.60 -0.16
C GLY A 109 13.14 -8.61 0.28
N GLN A 110 13.31 -7.48 -0.41
CA GLN A 110 14.39 -6.54 -0.17
C GLN A 110 14.25 -5.87 1.20
N GLY A 111 15.20 -6.09 2.10
CA GLY A 111 15.19 -5.48 3.44
C GLY A 111 14.17 -6.10 4.40
N LEU A 112 13.59 -7.26 4.08
CA LEU A 112 12.66 -7.97 4.96
C LEU A 112 13.37 -8.86 5.99
N GLU A 113 12.75 -8.94 7.15
CA GLU A 113 13.01 -9.88 8.22
C GLU A 113 11.83 -10.85 8.30
N TRP A 114 12.13 -12.15 8.19
CA TRP A 114 11.16 -13.26 8.18
C TRP A 114 10.92 -13.83 9.57
#